data_AF-A0A1I3LV88-F1
#
_entry.id   AF-A0A1I3LV88-F1
#
_cell.length_a   1.000
_cell.length_b   1.000
_cell.length_c   1.000
_cell.angle_alpha   90.00
_cell.angle_beta   90.00
_cell.angle_gamma   90.00
#
_symmetry.space_group_name_H-M   'P 1'
#
loop_
_entity.id
_entity.type
_entity.pdbx_description
1 polymer ?
#
loop_
_entity_poly.entity_id
_entity_poly.type
_entity_poly.pdbx_seq_one_letter_code
_entity_poly.pdbx_strand_id
1 'polypeptide(L)' 'MIDLFTAQTDIGGYLLFYTGSFAYASAEPIIADWARTAQVDEVASFKTLRVFRKTG' A
#
# COMPACT_ATOMS: atom_id res chain seq x y z
N MET A 1 -1.38 9.68 -6.86
CA MET A 1 -1.21 8.48 -7.72
C MET A 1 -1.62 7.22 -6.96
N ILE A 2 -1.13 7.00 -5.73
CA ILE A 2 -1.60 5.91 -4.87
C ILE A 2 -3.11 5.99 -4.61
N ASP A 3 -3.67 7.20 -4.48
CA ASP A 3 -5.11 7.39 -4.26
C ASP A 3 -5.96 6.87 -5.43
N LEU A 4 -5.47 6.98 -6.67
CA LEU A 4 -6.15 6.45 -7.86
C LEU A 4 -6.25 4.93 -7.80
N PHE A 5 -5.14 4.25 -7.45
CA PHE A 5 -5.13 2.80 -7.30
C PHE A 5 -6.00 2.35 -6.14
N THR A 6 -6.00 3.10 -5.03
CA THR A 6 -6.87 2.83 -3.88
C THR A 6 -8.35 2.98 -4.24
N ALA A 7 -8.70 4.01 -5.02
CA ALA A 7 -10.07 4.25 -5.49
C ALA A 7 -10.56 3.17 -6.47
N GLN A 8 -9.68 2.66 -7.33
CA GLN A 8 -9.99 1.58 -8.27
C GLN A 8 -9.91 0.17 -7.67
N THR A 9 -9.46 0.04 -6.42
CA THR A 9 -9.45 -1.25 -5.72
C THR A 9 -10.79 -1.43 -5.01
N ASP A 10 -11.45 -2.56 -5.21
CA ASP A 10 -12.69 -2.88 -4.48
C ASP A 10 -12.41 -3.20 -3.01
N ILE A 11 -13.43 -3.04 -2.16
CA ILE A 11 -13.35 -3.42 -0.74
C ILE A 11 -12.97 -4.90 -0.62
N GLY A 12 -12.00 -5.19 0.23
CA GLY A 12 -11.42 -6.52 0.40
C GLY A 12 -10.28 -6.85 -0.57
N GLY A 13 -10.06 -6.01 -1.59
CA GLY A 13 -8.93 -6.09 -2.53
C GLY A 13 -7.60 -5.68 -1.90
N TYR A 14 -6.50 -5.93 -2.62
CA TYR A 14 -5.15 -5.78 -2.10
C TYR A 14 -4.33 -4.76 -2.89
N LEU A 15 -3.57 -3.94 -2.16
CA LEU A 15 -2.52 -3.09 -2.70
C LEU A 15 -1.16 -3.65 -2.28
N LEU A 16 -0.27 -3.78 -3.26
CA LEU A 16 1.03 -4.41 -3.11
C LEU A 16 2.13 -3.40 -3.42
N PHE A 17 3.04 -3.19 -2.48
CA PHE A 17 4.21 -2.33 -2.68
C PHE A 17 5.47 -3.18 -2.72
N TYR A 18 6.21 -3.08 -3.82
CA TYR A 18 7.47 -3.80 -4.02
C TYR A 18 8.62 -3.09 -3.31
N THR A 19 9.11 -3.71 -2.24
CA THR A 19 10.14 -3.16 -1.35
C THR A 19 11.57 -3.33 -1.86
N GLY A 20 11.77 -4.21 -2.86
CA GLY A 20 13.09 -4.49 -3.43
C GLY A 20 13.57 -3.47 -4.48
N SER A 21 12.81 -2.40 -4.74
CA SER A 21 13.21 -1.37 -5.70
C SER A 21 14.18 -0.36 -5.09
N PHE A 22 15.09 0.19 -5.89
CA PHE A 22 16.04 1.20 -5.43
C PHE A 22 15.36 2.48 -4.89
N ALA A 23 14.16 2.79 -5.37
CA ALA A 23 13.39 3.96 -4.98
C ALA A 23 12.46 3.71 -3.78
N TYR A 24 12.42 2.49 -3.24
CA TYR A 24 11.49 2.16 -2.14
C TYR A 24 11.75 3.01 -0.90
N ALA A 25 13.00 3.30 -0.57
CA ALA A 25 13.34 4.16 0.57
C ALA A 25 12.73 5.56 0.46
N SER A 26 12.58 6.09 -0.76
CA SER A 26 11.90 7.37 -1.00
C SER A 26 10.37 7.24 -1.01
N ALA A 27 9.85 6.08 -1.40
CA ALA A 27 8.40 5.82 -1.43
C ALA A 27 7.84 5.45 -0.05
N GLU A 28 8.63 4.85 0.83
CA GLU A 28 8.23 4.40 2.16
C GLU A 28 7.51 5.47 3.01
N PRO A 29 8.03 6.71 3.17
CA PRO A 29 7.30 7.74 3.91
C PRO A 29 5.98 8.13 3.25
N ILE A 30 5.91 8.14 1.90
CA ILE A 30 4.69 8.46 1.15
C ILE A 30 3.63 7.37 1.38
N ILE A 31 4.05 6.10 1.37
CA ILE A 31 3.18 4.94 1.65
C ILE A 31 2.71 5.00 3.11
N ALA A 32 3.59 5.32 4.06
CA ALA A 32 3.22 5.46 5.47
C ALA A 32 2.22 6.59 5.71
N ASP A 33 2.37 7.72 5.02
CA ASP A 33 1.45 8.85 5.12
C ASP A 33 0.08 8.53 4.53
N TRP A 34 0.05 7.89 3.35
CA TRP A 34 -1.16 7.40 2.73
C TRP A 34 -1.90 6.37 3.61
N ALA A 35 -1.19 5.39 4.18
CA ALA A 35 -1.80 4.34 4.99
C ALA A 35 -2.47 4.87 6.28
N ARG A 36 -2.06 6.05 6.78
CA ARG A 36 -2.70 6.68 7.95
C ARG A 36 -4.07 7.29 7.63
N THR A 37 -4.32 7.62 6.36
CA THR A 37 -5.55 8.33 5.94
C THR A 37 -6.46 7.46 5.08
N ALA A 38 -5.90 6.47 4.38
CA ALA A 38 -6.66 5.52 3.58
C ALA A 38 -7.36 4.47 4.44
N GLN A 39 -8.53 3.99 3.99
CA GLN A 39 -9.27 2.89 4.61
C GLN A 39 -8.65 1.54 4.20
N VAL A 40 -7.45 1.28 4.71
CA VAL A 40 -6.66 0.09 4.42
C VAL A 40 -6.01 -0.45 5.69
N ASP A 41 -5.88 -1.77 5.79
CA ASP A 41 -5.14 -2.44 6.85
C ASP A 41 -3.85 -3.05 6.28
N GLU A 42 -2.72 -2.86 6.97
CA GLU A 42 -1.51 -3.61 6.66
C GLU A 42 -1.66 -5.04 7.17
N VAL A 43 -1.74 -6.00 6.25
CA VAL A 43 -2.07 -7.40 6.59
C VAL A 43 -0.86 -8.31 6.61
N ALA A 44 0.20 -7.98 5.86
CA ALA A 44 1.41 -8.78 5.83
C ALA A 44 2.61 -8.06 5.19
N SER A 45 3.79 -8.54 5.55
CA SER A 45 5.00 -8.44 4.71
C SER A 45 5.31 -9.83 4.15
N PHE A 46 5.45 -9.96 2.83
CA PHE A 46 5.81 -11.23 2.17
C PHE A 46 7.01 -11.03 1.25
N LYS A 47 8.17 -11.55 1.66
CA LYS A 47 9.45 -11.35 0.94
C LYS A 47 9.72 -9.86 0.70
N THR A 48 9.66 -9.43 -0.55
CA THR A 48 9.88 -8.06 -0.99
C THR A 48 8.56 -7.32 -1.25
N LEU A 49 7.46 -7.75 -0.63
CA LEU A 49 6.15 -7.12 -0.75
C LEU A 49 5.66 -6.66 0.61
N ARG A 50 5.20 -5.42 0.64
CA ARG A 50 4.38 -4.88 1.72
C ARG A 50 2.93 -4.84 1.25
N VAL A 51 2.02 -5.43 2.02
CA VAL A 51 0.66 -5.75 1.57
C VAL A 51 -0.37 -5.04 2.43
N PHE A 52 -1.24 -4.29 1.76
CA PHE A 52 -2.39 -3.62 2.37
C PHE A 52 -3.68 -4.20 1.81
N ARG A 53 -4.72 -4.33 2.64
CA ARG A 53 -6.06 -4.75 2.24
C ARG A 53 -7.01 -3.57 2.40
N LYS A 54 -7.80 -3.26 1.37
CA LYS A 54 -8.83 -2.22 1.44
C LYS A 54 -9.99 -2.64 2.33
N THR A 55 -10.38 -1.79 3.26
CA THR A 55 -11.45 -2.05 4.24
C THR A 55 -12.67 -1.15 4.05
N GLY A 56 -12.55 -0.04 3.32
CA GLY A 56 -13.68 0.82 2.95
C GLY A 56 -13.41 1.71 1.74
#